data_AF-A0A1F4CKT4-F1
#
_entry.id   AF-A0A1F4CKT4-F1
#
_cell.length_a   1.000
_cell.length_b   1.000
_cell.length_c   1.000
_cell.angle_alpha   90.00
_cell.angle_beta   90.00
_cell.angle_gamma   90.00
#
_symmetry.space_group_name_H-M   'P 1'
#
loop_
_entity.id
_entity.type
_entity.pdbx_description
1 polymer ?
#
loop_
_entity_poly.entity_id
_entity_poly.type
_entity_poly.pdbx_seq_one_letter_code
_entity_poly.pdbx_strand_id
1 'polypeptide(L)' 'MDKARTLWQRLGLPEIQLKVPWYGYDLGYWTQEDAEDAERALRGEHYLTGELRKAKRTRV' A
#
# COMPACT_ATOMS: atom_id res chain seq x y z
N MET A 1 -8.06 7.67 -10.07
CA MET A 1 -9.03 7.25 -11.11
C MET A 1 -10.37 7.96 -10.97
N ASP A 2 -10.77 8.38 -9.77
CA ASP A 2 -12.11 8.95 -9.52
C ASP A 2 -12.40 10.26 -10.26
N LYS A 3 -11.43 11.19 -10.33
CA LYS A 3 -11.60 12.47 -11.05
C LYS A 3 -11.91 12.27 -12.54
N ALA A 4 -11.29 11.29 -13.18
CA ALA A 4 -11.51 10.97 -14.58
C ALA A 4 -12.91 10.35 -14.81
N ARG A 5 -13.36 9.49 -13.88
CA ARG A 5 -14.70 8.90 -13.90
C ARG A 5 -15.79 9.95 -13.80
N THR A 6 -15.63 10.92 -12.89
CA THR A 6 -16.58 12.03 -12.73
C THR A 6 -16.71 12.86 -14.00
N LEU A 7 -15.59 13.14 -14.69
CA LEU A 7 -15.62 13.87 -15.95
C LEU A 7 -16.34 13.09 -17.05
N TRP A 8 -16.05 11.79 -17.17
CA TRP A 8 -16.68 10.91 -18.18
C TRP A 8 -18.21 10.87 -18.05
N GLN A 9 -18.71 10.79 -16.81
CA GLN A 9 -20.15 10.82 -16.52
C GLN A 9 -20.78 12.17 -16.89
N ARG A 10 -20.10 13.28 -16.59
CA ARG A 10 -20.57 14.62 -16.97
C ARG A 10 -20.68 14.82 -18.48
N LEU A 11 -19.84 14.13 -19.25
CA LEU A 11 -19.86 14.18 -20.70
C LEU A 11 -20.97 13.30 -21.33
N GLY A 12 -21.74 12.56 -20.52
CA GLY A 12 -22.83 11.71 -21.00
C GLY A 12 -22.36 10.53 -21.87
N LEU A 13 -21.10 10.14 -21.72
CA LEU A 13 -20.49 9.07 -22.49
C LEU A 13 -21.00 7.69 -22.04
N PRO A 14 -20.91 6.67 -22.91
CA PRO A 14 -21.31 5.30 -22.57
C PRO A 14 -20.66 4.80 -21.29
N GLU A 15 -21.37 3.93 -20.57
CA GLU A 15 -20.92 3.41 -19.28
C GLU A 15 -19.58 2.66 -19.41
N ILE A 16 -18.62 3.02 -18.56
CA ILE A 16 -17.34 2.31 -18.47
C ILE A 16 -17.50 1.18 -17.45
N GLN A 17 -17.31 -0.06 -17.89
CA GLN A 17 -17.08 -1.17 -16.99
C GLN A 17 -15.69 -1.09 -16.36
N LEU A 18 -15.60 -0.40 -15.23
CA LEU A 18 -14.37 -0.37 -14.44
C LEU A 18 -14.23 -1.71 -13.71
N LYS A 19 -13.11 -2.39 -13.97
CA LYS A 19 -12.70 -3.51 -13.12
C LYS A 19 -12.18 -2.95 -11.81
N VAL A 20 -12.51 -3.63 -10.71
CA VAL A 20 -11.93 -3.31 -9.41
C VAL A 20 -10.43 -3.55 -9.52
N PRO A 21 -9.58 -2.54 -9.25
CA PRO A 21 -8.14 -2.77 -9.17
C PRO A 21 -7.87 -3.83 -8.11
N TRP A 22 -7.15 -4.87 -8.50
CA TRP A 22 -6.72 -5.90 -7.57
C TRP A 22 -5.51 -5.37 -6.81
N TYR A 23 -5.71 -5.03 -5.53
CA TYR A 23 -4.66 -4.52 -4.65
C TYR A 23 -3.85 -5.64 -3.96
N GLY A 24 -4.15 -6.91 -4.26
CA GLY A 24 -3.69 -8.04 -3.46
C GLY A 24 -4.48 -8.17 -2.16
N TYR A 25 -4.39 -9.33 -1.53
CA TYR A 25 -4.83 -9.56 -0.16
C TYR A 25 -3.66 -10.13 0.63
N ASP A 26 -3.60 -9.86 1.92
CA ASP A 26 -2.60 -10.46 2.79
C ASP A 26 -2.78 -11.98 2.75
N LEU A 27 -1.69 -12.68 2.43
CA LEU A 27 -1.64 -14.14 2.37
C LEU A 27 -1.44 -14.77 3.76
N GLY A 28 -1.39 -13.95 4.82
CA GLY A 28 -1.26 -14.39 6.21
C GLY A 28 0.17 -14.70 6.64
N TYR A 29 1.16 -14.37 5.81
CA TYR A 29 2.58 -14.61 6.12
C TYR A 29 3.25 -13.42 6.81
N TRP A 30 2.58 -12.27 6.87
CA TRP A 30 3.12 -11.10 7.54
C TRP A 30 3.06 -11.26 9.04
N THR A 31 4.21 -11.07 9.68
CA THR A 31 4.25 -10.89 11.12
C THR A 31 3.73 -9.50 11.49
N GLN A 32 3.42 -9.28 12.77
CA GLN A 32 3.05 -7.95 13.24
C GLN A 32 4.15 -6.91 12.96
N GLU A 33 5.43 -7.30 13.05
CA GLU A 33 6.56 -6.42 12.75
C GLU A 33 6.57 -5.99 11.28
N ASP A 34 6.20 -6.89 10.35
CA ASP A 34 6.10 -6.57 8.92
C ASP A 34 4.97 -5.58 8.64
N ALA A 35 3.82 -5.74 9.30
CA ALA A 35 2.71 -4.81 9.18
C ALA A 35 3.07 -3.40 9.69
N GLU A 36 3.75 -3.31 10.83
CA GLU A 36 4.23 -2.06 11.41
C GLU A 36 5.32 -1.38 10.55
N ASP A 37 6.20 -2.17 9.94
CA ASP A 37 7.20 -1.69 8.98
C ASP A 37 6.53 -1.10 7.72
N ALA A 38 5.51 -1.78 7.20
CA ALA A 38 4.77 -1.30 6.03
C ALA A 38 4.01 0.00 6.31
N GLU A 39 3.39 0.13 7.49
CA GLU A 39 2.72 1.36 7.88
C GLU A 39 3.69 2.54 7.97
N ARG A 40 4.88 2.31 8.56
CA ARG A 40 5.97 3.31 8.57
C ARG A 40 6.38 3.70 7.16
N ALA A 41 6.49 2.73 6.24
CA ALA A 41 6.81 3.03 4.85
C ALA A 41 5.76 3.93 4.16
N LEU A 42 4.46 3.67 4.41
CA LEU A 42 3.36 4.50 3.89
C LEU A 42 3.40 5.94 4.43
N ARG A 43 3.87 6.13 5.67
CA ARG A 43 4.09 7.46 6.27
C ARG A 43 5.39 8.14 5.85
N GLY A 44 6.25 7.46 5.09
CA GLY A 44 7.58 7.95 4.70
C GLY A 44 8.67 7.74 5.76
N GLU A 45 8.38 7.02 6.84
CA GLU A 45 9.24 6.78 8.00
C GLU A 45 10.07 5.48 7.89
N HIS A 46 10.19 4.93 6.67
CA HIS A 46 10.86 3.65 6.39
C HIS A 46 12.31 3.54 6.92
N TYR A 47 13.00 4.64 7.16
CA TYR A 47 14.36 4.64 7.72
C TYR A 47 14.40 4.13 9.17
N LEU A 48 13.35 4.36 9.96
CA LEU A 48 13.27 3.89 11.36
C LEU A 48 13.36 2.37 11.45
N THR A 49 12.78 1.69 10.46
CA THR A 49 12.87 0.24 10.31
C THR A 49 14.32 -0.25 10.24
N GLY A 50 15.20 0.48 9.55
CA GLY A 50 16.63 0.17 9.48
C GLY A 50 17.32 0.31 10.83
N GLU A 51 17.01 1.36 11.59
CA GLU A 51 17.55 1.59 12.93
C GLU A 51 17.12 0.48 13.92
N LEU A 52 15.85 0.04 13.86
CA LEU A 52 15.37 -1.09 14.67
C LEU A 52 16.09 -2.39 14.32
N ARG A 53 16.27 -2.69 13.02
CA ARG A 53 17.00 -3.90 12.58
C ARG A 53 18.47 -3.87 12.98
N LYS A 54 19.10 -2.69 12.97
CA LYS A 54 20.47 -2.49 13.44
C LYS A 54 20.62 -2.84 14.93
N ALA A 55 19.67 -2.45 15.77
CA ALA A 55 19.67 -2.79 17.20
C ALA A 55 19.53 -4.30 17.45
N LYS A 56 18.80 -5.02 16.57
CA LYS A 56 18.60 -6.48 16.65
C LYS A 56 19.73 -7.30 16.01
N ARG A 57 20.73 -6.66 15.38
CA ARG A 57 21.80 -7.37 14.68
C ARG A 57 22.69 -8.13 15.67
N THR A 58 22.62 -9.46 15.65
CA THR A 58 23.56 -10.32 16.36
C THR A 58 24.78 -10.57 15.48
N ARG A 59 25.97 -10.52 16.05
CA ARG A 59 27.20 -10.89 15.34
C ARG A 59 27.29 -12.42 15.39
N VAL A 60 27.12 -13.07 14.23
CA VAL A 60 27.36 -14.50 14.04
C VAL A 60 28.83 -14.69 13.67
#